data_AF-A0A438VDL1-F1
#
_entry.id   AF-A0A438VDL1-F1
#
_cell.length_a   1.000
_cell.length_b   1.000
_cell.length_c   1.000
_cell.angle_alpha   90.00
_cell.angle_beta   90.00
_cell.angle_gamma   90.00
#
_symmetry.space_group_name_H-M   'P 1'
#
loop_
_entity.id
_entity.type
_entity.pdbx_description
1 polymer ?
#
loop_
_entity_poly.entity_id
_entity_poly.type
_entity_poly.pdbx_seq_one_letter_code
_entity_poly.pdbx_strand_id
1 'polypeptide(L)' 'HLDKILEIDTKNLIARVEPGVINKHFQNEVEKLDLFYPPDPASENQSTLGGNVAENAGGMRAAKYGITKD' A
#
# COMPACT_ATOMS: atom_id res chain seq x y z
N HIS A 1 12.02 6.18 13.12
CA HIS A 1 10.91 6.31 12.14
C HIS A 1 9.86 5.25 12.42
N LEU A 2 8.65 5.43 11.86
CA LEU A 2 7.53 4.51 11.93
C LEU A 2 7.29 3.93 10.51
N ASP A 3 8.23 3.13 10.02
CA ASP A 3 8.35 2.68 8.63
C ASP A 3 8.44 1.15 8.49
N LYS A 4 7.95 0.40 9.49
CA LYS A 4 7.97 -1.07 9.48
C LYS A 4 6.69 -1.68 8.93
N ILE A 5 6.86 -2.79 8.21
CA ILE A 5 5.79 -3.74 7.93
C ILE A 5 5.72 -4.69 9.12
N LEU A 6 4.59 -4.72 9.83
CA LEU A 6 4.43 -5.50 11.05
C LEU A 6 3.94 -6.92 10.75
N GLU A 7 3.09 -7.07 9.73
CA GLU A 7 2.45 -8.33 9.39
C GLU A 7 1.88 -8.29 7.96
N ILE A 8 1.98 -9.41 7.23
CA ILE A 8 1.27 -9.66 5.97
C ILE A 8 0.54 -11.00 6.14
N ASP A 9 -0.79 -10.94 6.26
CA ASP A 9 -1.66 -12.12 6.31
C ASP A 9 -2.13 -12.47 4.90
N THR A 10 -1.44 -13.44 4.29
CA THR A 10 -1.74 -13.90 2.93
C THR A 10 -3.03 -14.71 2.84
N LYS A 11 -3.58 -15.19 3.95
CA LYS A 11 -4.84 -15.95 3.97
C LYS A 11 -6.04 -15.02 3.91
N ASN A 12 -5.97 -13.91 4.65
CA ASN A 12 -7.03 -12.90 4.71
C ASN A 12 -6.80 -11.72 3.77
N LEU A 13 -5.64 -11.65 3.09
CA LEU A 13 -5.22 -10.57 2.20
C LEU A 13 -5.20 -9.20 2.89
N ILE A 14 -4.70 -9.18 4.13
CA ILE A 14 -4.59 -7.97 4.96
C ILE A 14 -3.13 -7.79 5.36
N ALA A 15 -2.67 -6.54 5.45
CA ALA A 15 -1.39 -6.21 6.02
C ALA A 15 -1.53 -5.18 7.15
N ARG A 16 -0.66 -5.28 8.15
CA ARG A 16 -0.55 -4.30 9.22
C ARG A 16 0.82 -3.66 9.13
N VAL A 17 0.83 -2.34 9.04
CA VAL A 17 2.01 -1.53 8.69
C VAL A 17 2.03 -0.26 9.52
N GLU A 18 3.22 0.30 9.71
CA GLU A 18 3.38 1.63 10.26
C GLU A 18 3.14 2.70 9.18
N PRO A 19 2.67 3.91 9.54
CA PRO A 19 2.18 4.89 8.55
C PRO A 19 3.28 5.47 7.64
N GLY A 20 4.55 5.38 8.03
CA GLY A 20 5.69 5.88 7.26
C GLY A 20 6.25 4.88 6.24
N VAL A 21 5.67 3.69 6.10
CA VAL A 21 6.06 2.73 5.06
C VAL A 21 5.85 3.37 3.68
N ILE A 22 6.90 3.40 2.86
CA ILE A 22 6.83 3.87 1.47
C ILE A 22 6.01 2.90 0.64
N ASN A 23 5.11 3.42 -0.19
CA ASN A 23 4.19 2.63 -0.99
C ASN A 23 4.93 1.61 -1.87
N LYS A 24 6.00 2.04 -2.55
CA LYS A 24 6.82 1.14 -3.37
C LYS A 24 7.49 0.02 -2.56
N HIS A 25 7.96 0.34 -1.35
CA HIS A 25 8.55 -0.67 -0.48
C HIS A 25 7.50 -1.73 -0.12
N PHE A 26 6.30 -1.32 0.26
CA PHE A 26 5.21 -2.26 0.54
C PHE A 26 4.84 -3.10 -0.68
N GLN A 27 4.68 -2.46 -1.85
CA GLN A 27 4.41 -3.14 -3.12
C GLN A 27 5.45 -4.22 -3.42
N ASN A 28 6.74 -3.92 -3.27
CA ASN A 28 7.82 -4.89 -3.51
C ASN A 28 7.79 -6.07 -2.53
N GLU A 29 7.40 -5.87 -1.27
CA GLU A 29 7.31 -6.96 -0.29
C GLU A 29 6.13 -7.90 -0.57
N VAL A 30 4.97 -7.37 -0.96
CA VAL A 30 3.82 -8.20 -1.32
C VAL A 30 4.01 -8.91 -2.66
N GLU A 31 4.75 -8.33 -3.60
CA GLU A 31 5.11 -8.98 -4.88
C GLU A 31 5.94 -10.25 -4.69
N LYS A 32 6.79 -10.33 -3.64
CA LYS A 32 7.53 -11.56 -3.29
C LYS A 32 6.61 -12.72 -2.88
N LEU A 33 5.36 -12.41 -2.56
CA LEU A 33 4.32 -13.36 -2.14
C LEU A 33 3.28 -13.60 -3.24
N ASP A 34 3.57 -13.19 -4.49
CA ASP A 34 2.65 -13.20 -5.63
C ASP A 34 1.37 -12.38 -5.39
N LEU A 35 1.46 -11.36 -4.54
CA LEU A 35 0.40 -10.40 -4.24
C LEU A 35 0.75 -9.01 -4.79
N PHE A 36 -0.21 -8.08 -4.77
CA PHE A 36 0.04 -6.68 -5.10
C PHE A 36 -0.84 -5.77 -4.24
N TYR A 37 -0.35 -4.57 -3.96
CA TYR A 37 -1.12 -3.49 -3.34
C TYR A 37 -1.82 -2.67 -4.43
N PRO A 38 -3.16 -2.55 -4.42
CA PRO A 38 -3.88 -1.96 -5.54
C PRO A 38 -3.68 -0.44 -5.76
N PRO A 39 -3.58 0.40 -4.71
CA PRO A 39 -3.32 1.82 -4.88
C PRO A 39 -1.96 2.08 -5.54
N ASP A 40 -2.02 2.57 -6.78
CA ASP A 40 -0.87 2.85 -7.66
C ASP A 40 -0.79 4.36 -7.97
N PRO A 41 -0.55 5.22 -6.96
CA PRO A 41 -0.38 6.65 -7.17
C PRO A 41 0.92 6.89 -7.94
N ALA A 42 0.95 7.91 -8.80
CA ALA A 42 2.15 8.29 -9.56
C ALA A 42 3.36 8.61 -8.65
N SER A 43 3.11 8.93 -7.37
CA SER A 43 4.11 9.20 -6.35
C SER A 43 4.55 7.95 -5.55
N GLU A 44 4.25 6.72 -5.98
CA GLU A 44 4.49 5.48 -5.20
C GLU A 44 5.91 5.33 -4.65
N ASN A 45 6.92 5.89 -5.33
CA ASN A 45 8.32 5.83 -4.92
C ASN A 45 8.65 6.71 -3.71
N GLN A 46 7.77 7.65 -3.34
CA GLN A 46 8.01 8.64 -2.29
C GLN A 46 6.85 8.77 -1.31
N SER A 47 5.61 8.45 -1.71
CA SER A 47 4.46 8.56 -0.82
C SER A 47 4.43 7.44 0.19
N THR A 48 3.96 7.76 1.40
CA THR A 48 3.80 6.80 2.49
C THR A 48 2.38 6.26 2.51
N LEU A 49 2.18 5.07 3.07
CA LEU A 49 0.85 4.49 3.23
C LEU A 49 -0.07 5.36 4.09
N GLY A 50 0.45 5.96 5.16
CA GLY A 50 -0.32 6.89 5.99
C GLY A 50 -0.74 8.16 5.26
N GLY A 51 0.14 8.72 4.41
CA GLY A 51 -0.21 9.88 3.58
C GLY A 51 -1.26 9.53 2.52
N ASN A 52 -1.12 8.36 1.88
CA ASN A 52 -2.10 7.86 0.92
C ASN A 52 -3.50 7.70 1.57
N VAL A 53 -3.57 7.20 2.82
CA VAL A 53 -4.84 7.10 3.58
C VAL A 53 -5.41 8.48 3.88
N ALA A 54 -4.58 9.42 4.33
CA ALA A 54 -5.04 10.77 4.69
C ALA A 54 -5.64 11.54 3.50
N GLU A 55 -5.05 11.39 2.32
CA GLU A 55 -5.48 12.08 1.09
C GLU A 55 -6.46 11.26 0.25
N ASN A 56 -6.86 10.07 0.72
CA ASN A 56 -7.69 9.14 -0.05
C ASN A 56 -7.12 8.89 -1.45
N ALA A 57 -5.81 8.60 -1.51
CA ALA A 57 -5.06 8.51 -2.75
C ALA A 57 -5.61 7.38 -3.64
N GLY A 58 -5.67 7.67 -4.94
CA GLY A 58 -6.03 6.75 -6.00
C GLY A 58 -4.93 6.65 -7.04
N GLY A 59 -5.03 5.63 -7.90
CA GLY A 59 -4.10 5.37 -8.98
C GLY A 59 -4.80 4.90 -10.24
N MET A 60 -4.05 4.56 -11.29
CA MET A 60 -4.62 4.04 -12.55
C MET A 60 -5.48 2.78 -12.35
N ARG A 61 -5.24 2.06 -11.25
CA ARG A 61 -5.93 0.83 -10.86
C ARG A 61 -7.24 1.04 -10.09
N ALA A 62 -7.56 2.29 -9.73
CA ALA A 62 -8.73 2.62 -8.91
C ALA A 62 -10.05 2.19 -9.56
N ALA A 63 -10.14 2.20 -10.90
CA ALA A 63 -11.33 1.76 -11.62
C ALA A 63 -11.70 0.28 -11.36
N LYS A 64 -10.73 -0.57 -10.99
CA LYS A 64 -10.96 -2.00 -10.72
C LYS A 64 -10.88 -2.34 -9.23
N TYR A 65 -10.08 -1.62 -8.46
CA TYR A 65 -9.74 -2.01 -7.08
C TYR A 65 -10.01 -0.93 -6.02
N GLY A 66 -10.68 0.17 -6.40
CA GLY A 66 -10.99 1.25 -5.46
C GLY A 66 -9.81 2.17 -5.16
N ILE A 67 -10.12 3.23 -4.42
CA ILE A 67 -9.13 4.16 -3.85
C ILE A 67 -8.78 3.74 -2.43
N THR A 68 -7.84 4.42 -1.76
CA THR A 68 -7.33 3.98 -0.44
C THR A 68 -8.42 3.86 0.64
N LYS A 69 -9.57 4.52 0.49
CA LYS A 69 -10.72 4.40 1.40
C LYS A 69 -11.51 3.10 1.25
N ASP A 70 -11.47 2.47 0.08
CA ASP A 70 -12.29 1.29 -0.27
C ASP A 70 -11.63 -0.01 0.23
#